data_AF-A0A191WGP5-F1
#
_entry.id   AF-A0A191WGP5-F1
#
_cell.length_a   1.000
_cell.length_b   1.000
_cell.length_c   1.000
_cell.angle_alpha   90.00
_cell.angle_beta   90.00
_cell.angle_gamma   90.00
#
_symmetry.space_group_name_H-M   'P 1'
#
loop_
_entity.id
_entity.type
_entity.pdbx_description
1 polymer ?
#
loop_
_entity_poly.entity_id
_entity_poly.type
_entity_poly.pdbx_seq_one_letter_code
_entity_poly.pdbx_strand_id
1 'polypeptide(L)'
;MEHVEIVAAWLSVIVGVGLLTWSVLVVSLANTGARLPYWRNAERTPGRSLGLRAAGVALMILGTGVLSSTLSYWAVAVVLAAFIPGIALLIWHNQALSERD
;
A
#
# COMPACT_ATOMS: atom_id res chain seq x y z
N MET A 1 19.31 22.92 0.95
CA MET A 1 19.15 21.66 0.18
C MET A 1 18.47 20.59 1.02
N GLU A 2 18.85 20.45 2.29
CA GLU A 2 18.22 19.53 3.27
C GLU A 2 16.69 19.52 3.28
N HIS A 3 16.02 20.69 3.28
CA HIS A 3 14.55 20.75 3.24
C HIS A 3 13.93 20.16 1.98
N VAL A 4 14.59 20.29 0.83
CA VAL A 4 14.07 19.75 -0.44
C VAL A 4 14.15 18.23 -0.45
N GLU A 5 15.22 17.66 0.11
CA GLU A 5 15.40 16.21 0.22
C GLU A 5 14.38 15.59 1.17
N ILE A 6 14.12 16.23 2.32
CA ILE A 6 13.10 15.79 3.27
C ILE A 6 11.71 15.79 2.61
N VAL A 7 11.37 16.87 1.89
CA VAL A 7 10.08 16.96 1.19
C VAL A 7 9.97 15.90 0.11
N ALA A 8 11.01 15.70 -0.70
CA ALA A 8 11.04 14.68 -1.74
C ALA A 8 10.90 13.26 -1.15
N ALA A 9 11.53 13.00 0.01
CA ALA A 9 11.44 11.73 0.70
C ALA A 9 10.02 11.45 1.22
N TRP A 10 9.36 12.43 1.83
CA TRP A 10 7.96 12.31 2.23
C TRP A 10 7.03 12.10 1.04
N LEU A 11 7.24 12.83 -0.07
CA LEU A 11 6.48 12.61 -1.30
C LEU A 11 6.68 11.18 -1.83
N SER A 12 7.91 10.67 -1.81
CA SER A 12 8.20 9.27 -2.18
C SER A 12 7.43 8.28 -1.32
N VAL A 13 7.42 8.48 0.01
CA VAL A 13 6.65 7.64 0.94
C VAL A 13 5.16 7.71 0.60
N ILE A 14 4.57 8.90 0.48
CA ILE A 14 3.14 9.11 0.21
C ILE A 14 2.72 8.46 -1.12
N VAL A 15 3.50 8.67 -2.19
CA VAL A 15 3.25 8.02 -3.48
C VAL A 15 3.37 6.50 -3.35
N GLY A 16 4.36 6.01 -2.60
CA GLY A 16 4.52 4.59 -2.30
C GLY A 16 3.29 3.97 -1.62
N VAL A 17 2.76 4.62 -0.59
CA VAL A 17 1.50 4.22 0.08
C VAL A 17 0.32 4.23 -0.91
N GLY A 18 0.24 5.27 -1.75
CA GLY A 18 -0.77 5.38 -2.79
C GLY A 18 -0.74 4.19 -3.76
N LEU A 19 0.45 3.81 -4.24
CA LEU A 19 0.62 2.68 -5.16
C LEU A 19 0.30 1.33 -4.50
N LEU A 20 0.71 1.14 -3.24
CA LEU A 20 0.36 -0.05 -2.46
C LEU A 20 -1.15 -0.19 -2.31
N THR A 21 -1.83 0.90 -1.93
CA THR A 21 -3.28 0.93 -1.78
C THR A 21 -3.98 0.71 -3.12
N TRP A 22 -3.48 1.35 -4.18
CA TRP A 22 -4.03 1.20 -5.52
C TRP A 22 -3.89 -0.21 -6.06
N SER A 23 -2.79 -0.90 -5.74
CA SER A 23 -2.68 -2.32 -6.05
C SER A 23 -3.79 -3.15 -5.42
N VAL A 24 -4.16 -2.89 -4.16
CA VAL A 24 -5.24 -3.63 -3.50
C VAL A 24 -6.56 -3.34 -4.20
N LEU A 25 -6.86 -2.07 -4.49
CA LEU A 25 -8.08 -1.69 -5.18
C LEU A 25 -8.19 -2.34 -6.57
N VAL A 26 -7.09 -2.43 -7.33
CA VAL A 26 -7.05 -3.13 -8.60
C VAL A 26 -7.42 -4.61 -8.46
N VAL A 27 -6.96 -5.27 -7.39
CA VAL A 27 -7.31 -6.66 -7.09
C VAL A 27 -8.78 -6.76 -6.66
N SER A 28 -9.26 -5.89 -5.78
CA SER A 28 -10.67 -5.81 -5.35
C SER A 28 -11.61 -5.65 -6.54
N LEU A 29 -11.31 -4.73 -7.46
CA LEU A 29 -12.10 -4.49 -8.66
C LEU A 29 -12.10 -5.68 -9.63
N ALA A 30 -11.02 -6.47 -9.69
CA ALA A 30 -10.95 -7.66 -10.52
C ALA A 30 -11.70 -8.87 -9.95
N ASN A 31 -12.04 -8.83 -8.66
CA ASN A 31 -12.76 -9.87 -7.93
C ASN A 31 -14.08 -9.32 -7.35
N THR A 32 -14.73 -8.41 -8.06
CA THR A 32 -16.07 -7.94 -7.70
C THR A 32 -17.04 -9.13 -7.63
N GLY A 33 -17.78 -9.22 -6.53
CA GLY A 33 -18.70 -10.34 -6.26
C GLY A 33 -18.10 -11.53 -5.51
N ALA A 34 -16.80 -11.53 -5.22
CA ALA A 34 -16.15 -12.59 -4.45
C ALA A 34 -15.33 -12.03 -3.29
N ARG A 35 -15.34 -12.73 -2.15
CA ARG A 35 -14.51 -12.38 -0.98
C ARG A 35 -13.04 -12.57 -1.30
N LEU A 36 -12.22 -11.61 -0.91
CA LEU A 36 -10.77 -11.68 -1.03
C LEU A 36 -10.17 -12.45 0.16
N PRO A 37 -9.34 -13.48 -0.08
CA PRO A 37 -8.62 -14.18 0.98
C PRO A 37 -7.50 -13.31 1.58
N TYR A 38 -7.33 -13.35 2.90
CA TYR A 38 -6.29 -12.57 3.61
C TYR A 38 -4.87 -13.14 3.48
N TRP A 39 -4.75 -14.47 3.44
CA TRP A 39 -3.46 -15.19 3.52
C TRP A 39 -3.09 -15.94 2.24
N ARG A 40 -3.89 -15.78 1.17
CA ARG A 40 -3.72 -16.47 -0.11
C ARG A 40 -3.93 -15.47 -1.24
N ASN A 41 -3.51 -15.86 -2.45
CA ASN A 41 -3.81 -15.05 -3.62
C ASN A 41 -5.31 -15.08 -3.94
N ALA A 42 -5.82 -13.94 -4.40
CA ALA A 42 -7.18 -13.84 -4.94
C ALA A 42 -7.31 -14.66 -6.24
N GLU A 43 -8.53 -15.05 -6.57
CA GLU A 43 -8.83 -15.84 -7.77
C GLU A 43 -8.33 -15.15 -9.04
N ARG A 44 -8.57 -13.84 -9.18
CA ARG A 44 -8.00 -13.01 -10.24
C ARG A 44 -6.99 -12.03 -9.66
N THR A 45 -5.73 -12.18 -10.06
CA THR A 45 -4.66 -11.24 -9.67
C THR A 45 -4.07 -10.60 -10.93
N PRO A 46 -4.50 -9.37 -11.31
CA PRO A 46 -3.98 -8.69 -12.49
C PRO A 46 -2.48 -8.45 -12.37
N GLY A 47 -1.68 -8.73 -13.41
CA GLY A 47 -0.22 -8.53 -13.38
C GLY A 47 0.19 -7.10 -13.04
N ARG A 48 -0.61 -6.09 -13.45
CA ARG A 48 -0.41 -4.68 -13.08
C ARG A 48 -0.42 -4.43 -11.57
N SER A 49 -1.13 -5.25 -10.78
CA SER A 49 -1.16 -5.11 -9.31
C SER A 49 0.19 -5.44 -8.69
N LEU A 50 0.90 -6.43 -9.24
CA LEU A 50 2.25 -6.78 -8.79
C LEU A 50 3.24 -5.65 -9.09
N GLY A 51 3.14 -5.04 -10.27
CA GLY A 51 3.95 -3.87 -10.64
C GLY A 51 3.71 -2.67 -9.71
N LEU A 52 2.44 -2.37 -9.40
CA LEU A 52 2.07 -1.32 -8.44
C LEU A 52 2.63 -1.61 -7.03
N ARG A 53 2.55 -2.86 -6.56
CA ARG A 53 3.14 -3.27 -5.28
C ARG A 53 4.65 -3.06 -5.26
N ALA A 54 5.34 -3.58 -6.26
CA ALA A 54 6.79 -3.48 -6.34
C ALA A 54 7.25 -2.02 -6.37
N ALA A 55 6.61 -1.18 -7.20
CA ALA A 55 6.89 0.25 -7.27
C ALA A 55 6.59 0.96 -5.93
N GLY A 56 5.45 0.64 -5.30
CA GLY A 56 5.06 1.21 -4.02
C GLY A 56 6.06 0.90 -2.90
N VAL A 57 6.46 -0.37 -2.80
CA VAL A 57 7.49 -0.82 -1.83
C VAL A 57 8.84 -0.15 -2.10
N ALA A 58 9.26 -0.06 -3.37
CA ALA A 58 10.53 0.58 -3.72
C ALA A 58 10.57 2.06 -3.29
N LEU A 59 9.52 2.83 -3.61
CA LEU A 59 9.43 4.25 -3.22
C LEU A 59 9.38 4.44 -1.71
N MET A 60 8.69 3.55 -1.00
CA MET A 60 8.63 3.51 0.45
C MET A 60 10.01 3.28 1.09
N ILE A 61 10.75 2.28 0.60
CA ILE A 61 12.10 1.97 1.10
C ILE A 61 13.05 3.14 0.84
N LEU A 62 13.03 3.70 -0.37
CA LEU A 62 13.87 4.84 -0.73
C LEU A 62 13.56 6.07 0.13
N GLY A 63 12.28 6.45 0.24
CA GLY A 63 11.86 7.62 1.01
C GLY A 63 12.14 7.46 2.52
N THR A 64 11.83 6.29 3.07
CA THR A 64 12.09 6.01 4.51
C THR A 64 13.59 5.91 4.79
N GLY A 65 14.38 5.37 3.86
CA GLY A 65 15.84 5.31 3.97
C GLY A 65 16.46 6.71 4.07
N VAL A 66 16.01 7.65 3.24
CA VAL A 66 16.44 9.06 3.32
C VAL A 66 16.01 9.70 4.65
N LEU A 67 14.82 9.38 5.16
CA LEU A 67 14.31 9.89 6.43
C LEU A 67 14.87 9.16 7.67
N SER A 68 15.72 8.15 7.51
CA SER A 68 16.11 7.25 8.61
C SER A 68 16.86 7.93 9.74
N SER A 69 17.72 8.91 9.44
CA SER A 69 18.43 9.72 10.46
C SER A 69 17.47 10.58 11.27
N THR A 70 16.39 11.06 10.64
CA THR A 70 15.36 11.90 11.27
C THR A 70 14.36 11.05 12.07
N LEU A 71 13.97 9.89 11.55
CA LEU A 71 12.93 9.05 12.14
C LEU A 71 13.50 8.07 13.18
N SER A 72 14.77 7.68 13.10
CA SER A 72 15.34 6.64 13.95
C SER A 72 14.44 5.38 13.95
N TYR A 73 14.10 4.84 15.11
CA TYR A 73 13.21 3.68 15.24
C TYR A 73 11.78 3.92 14.71
N TRP A 74 11.32 5.18 14.58
CA TRP A 74 10.00 5.50 14.00
C TRP A 74 9.91 5.19 12.51
N ALA A 75 11.03 4.98 11.81
CA ALA A 75 11.04 4.52 10.43
C ALA A 75 10.23 3.21 10.27
N VAL A 76 10.33 2.30 11.24
CA VAL A 76 9.56 1.06 11.25
C VAL A 76 8.06 1.34 11.36
N ALA A 77 7.65 2.28 12.21
CA ALA A 77 6.25 2.64 12.38
C ALA A 77 5.65 3.24 11.10
N VAL A 78 6.40 4.08 10.37
CA VAL A 78 6.00 4.60 9.07
C VAL A 78 5.79 3.47 8.06
N VAL A 79 6.71 2.50 8.02
CA VAL A 79 6.59 1.35 7.12
C VAL A 79 5.35 0.52 7.44
N LEU A 80 5.08 0.25 8.72
CA LEU A 80 3.89 -0.49 9.14
C LEU A 80 2.59 0.29 8.82
N ALA A 81 2.59 1.60 9.06
CA ALA A 81 1.44 2.46 8.81
C ALA A 81 1.02 2.50 7.33
N ALA A 82 1.98 2.36 6.41
CA ALA A 82 1.70 2.33 4.97
C ALA A 82 0.77 1.20 4.52
N PHE A 83 0.69 0.10 5.28
CA PHE A 83 -0.20 -1.01 4.95
C PHE A 83 -1.64 -0.80 5.42
N ILE A 84 -1.87 0.15 6.34
CA ILE A 84 -3.19 0.39 6.95
C ILE A 84 -4.27 0.66 5.90
N PRO A 85 -4.07 1.57 4.90
CA PRO A 85 -5.12 1.85 3.93
C PRO A 85 -5.46 0.63 3.06
N GLY A 86 -4.46 -0.17 2.68
CA GLY A 86 -4.66 -1.40 1.91
C GLY A 86 -5.45 -2.46 2.70
N ILE A 87 -5.14 -2.62 3.99
CA ILE A 87 -5.88 -3.54 4.89
C ILE A 87 -7.32 -3.06 5.06
N ALA A 88 -7.52 -1.77 5.35
CA ALA A 88 -8.84 -1.18 5.50
C ALA A 88 -9.70 -1.36 4.25
N LEU A 89 -9.12 -1.15 3.07
CA LEU A 89 -9.79 -1.33 1.79
C LEU A 89 -10.20 -2.79 1.55
N LEU A 90 -9.34 -3.75 1.91
CA LEU A 90 -9.64 -5.17 1.79
C LEU A 90 -10.78 -5.60 2.73
N ILE A 91 -10.77 -5.09 3.98
CA ILE A 91 -11.86 -5.32 4.94
C ILE A 91 -13.17 -4.75 4.39
N TRP A 92 -13.14 -3.49 3.91
CA TRP A 92 -14.31 -2.82 3.34
C TRP A 92 -14.88 -3.57 2.14
N HIS A 93 -14.04 -4.03 1.21
CA HIS A 93 -14.48 -4.86 0.06
C HIS A 93 -15.23 -6.12 0.52
N ASN A 94 -14.71 -6.82 1.53
CA ASN A 94 -15.33 -8.05 2.04
C ASN A 94 -16.64 -7.78 2.79
N GLN A 95 -16.71 -6.68 3.56
CA GLN A 95 -17.92 -6.26 4.25
C GLN A 95 -19.03 -5.87 3.27
N ALA A 96 -18.70 -5.10 2.23
CA ALA A 96 -19.65 -4.65 1.21
C ALA A 96 -20.29 -5.81 0.42
N LEU A 97 -19.66 -6.98 0.39
CA LEU A 97 -20.25 -8.21 -0.16
C LEU A 97 -21.16 -8.90 0.84
N SER A 98 -20.79 -8.94 2.13
CA SER A 98 -21.60 -9.55 3.17
C SER A 98 -22.95 -8.86 3.41
N GLU A 99 -23.06 -7.57 3.08
CA GLU A 99 -24.32 -6.80 3.18
C GLU A 99 -25.26 -7.02 1.99
N ARG A 100 -24.80 -7.71 0.93
CA ARG A 100 -25.57 -7.96 -0.30
C ARG A 100 -26.17 -9.37 -0.37
N ASP A 101 -25.73 -10.26 0.51
CA ASP A 101 -26.21 -11.64 0.67
C ASP A 101 -27.30 -11.71 1.75
#